data_AF-A0A3M2KJ65-F1
#
_entry.id   AF-A0A3M2KJ65-F1
#
_cell.length_a   1.000
_cell.length_b   1.000
_cell.length_c   1.000
_cell.angle_alpha   90.00
_cell.angle_beta   90.00
_cell.angle_gamma   90.00
#
_symmetry.space_group_name_H-M   'P 1'
#
loop_
_entity.id
_entity.type
_entity.pdbx_description
1 polymer ?
#
loop_
_entity_poly.entity_id
_entity_poly.type
_entity_poly.pdbx_seq_one_letter_code
_entity_poly.pdbx_strand_id
1 'polypeptide(L)'
;GASIKGGGDHNLHPDVQAAYDRVPQDIRLPGNQHSRCGEAEALSNALNAGVDPRGGSMAAVNVRAAENSRHGEPKEICASCAHVLDQFGITGVT
;
A
#
# COMPACT_ATOMS: atom_id res chain seq x y z
N GLY A 1 -4.98 -0.52 4.23
CA GLY A 1 -5.03 0.25 2.96
C GLY A 1 -6.06 -0.34 2.02
N ALA A 2 -6.72 0.50 1.21
CA ALA A 2 -7.71 0.14 0.20
C ALA A 2 -7.14 0.27 -1.22
N SER A 3 -7.22 -0.74 -2.11
CA SER A 3 -6.81 -0.55 -3.52
C SER A 3 -7.63 0.55 -4.19
N ILE A 4 -7.01 1.67 -4.56
CA ILE A 4 -7.68 2.72 -5.33
C ILE A 4 -7.62 2.31 -6.82
N LYS A 5 -8.78 2.07 -7.42
CA LYS A 5 -8.92 2.01 -8.89
C LYS A 5 -9.32 3.36 -9.49
N GLY A 6 -9.46 4.40 -8.66
CA GLY A 6 -9.77 5.76 -9.10
C GLY A 6 -8.51 6.48 -9.55
N GLY A 7 -8.47 6.91 -10.81
CA GLY A 7 -7.34 7.61 -11.43
C GLY A 7 -7.13 9.03 -10.92
N GLY A 8 -6.85 9.19 -9.62
CA GLY A 8 -6.23 10.40 -9.10
C GLY A 8 -4.71 10.33 -9.28
N ASP A 9 -4.07 11.47 -9.55
CA ASP A 9 -2.61 11.58 -9.50
C ASP A 9 -2.10 11.05 -8.16
N HIS A 10 -1.27 10.01 -8.23
CA HIS A 10 -0.78 9.31 -7.06
C HIS A 10 0.41 10.08 -6.50
N ASN A 11 0.14 11.16 -5.78
CA ASN A 11 1.17 11.97 -5.14
C ASN A 11 1.65 11.29 -3.85
N LEU A 12 2.52 10.29 -4.02
CA LEU A 12 3.13 9.59 -2.90
C LEU A 12 4.11 10.52 -2.16
N HIS A 13 4.21 10.32 -0.84
CA HIS A 13 5.29 10.95 -0.08
C HIS A 13 6.65 10.53 -0.68
N PRO A 14 7.65 11.44 -0.78
CA PRO A 14 8.94 11.14 -1.43
C PRO A 14 9.60 9.85 -0.93
N ASP A 15 9.56 9.60 0.38
CA ASP A 15 10.14 8.36 0.95
C ASP A 15 9.38 7.10 0.51
N VAL A 16 8.07 7.19 0.32
CA VAL A 16 7.23 6.07 -0.15
C VAL A 16 7.51 5.82 -1.63
N GLN A 17 7.60 6.89 -2.43
CA GLN A 17 8.00 6.79 -3.84
C GLN A 17 9.38 6.11 -3.96
N ALA A 18 10.37 6.57 -3.19
CA ALA A 18 11.70 5.98 -3.17
C ALA A 18 11.70 4.51 -2.75
N ALA A 19 10.82 4.11 -1.82
CA ALA A 19 10.68 2.72 -1.42
C ALA A 19 10.08 1.84 -2.52
N TYR A 20 9.09 2.34 -3.27
CA TYR A 20 8.54 1.65 -4.44
C TYR A 20 9.56 1.55 -5.58
N ASP A 21 10.36 2.60 -5.80
CA ASP A 21 11.41 2.61 -6.83
C ASP A 21 12.48 1.54 -6.58
N ARG A 22 12.74 1.20 -5.31
CA ARG A 22 13.66 0.13 -4.89
C ARG A 22 13.10 -1.29 -5.03
N VAL A 23 11.81 -1.46 -5.30
CA VAL A 23 11.21 -2.80 -5.48
C VAL A 23 11.80 -3.45 -6.74
N PRO A 24 12.38 -4.67 -6.65
CA PRO A 24 12.88 -5.41 -7.81
C PRO A 24 11.81 -5.62 -8.89
N GLN A 25 12.17 -5.44 -10.17
CA GLN A 25 11.22 -5.48 -11.28
C GLN A 25 10.46 -6.81 -11.40
N ASP A 26 11.10 -7.92 -11.05
CA ASP A 26 10.56 -9.28 -11.08
C ASP A 26 9.44 -9.52 -10.05
N ILE A 27 9.40 -8.72 -8.97
CA ILE A 27 8.33 -8.77 -7.96
C ILE A 27 7.35 -7.59 -8.05
N ARG A 28 7.53 -6.70 -9.05
CA ARG A 28 6.56 -5.64 -9.33
C ARG A 28 5.30 -6.28 -9.87
N LEU A 29 4.15 -5.95 -9.27
CA LEU A 29 2.87 -6.36 -9.84
C LEU A 29 2.77 -5.89 -11.29
N PRO A 30 2.33 -6.76 -12.22
CA PRO A 30 2.21 -6.41 -13.63
C PRO A 30 1.14 -5.34 -13.86
N GLY A 31 1.33 -4.56 -14.93
CA GLY A 31 0.44 -3.46 -15.29
C GLY A 31 0.65 -2.20 -14.43
N ASN A 32 -0.39 -1.39 -14.29
CA ASN A 32 -0.34 -0.10 -13.59
C ASN A 32 -0.68 -0.20 -12.09
N GLN A 33 -0.44 -1.36 -11.47
CA GLN A 33 -0.85 -1.66 -10.09
C GLN A 33 0.25 -1.40 -9.05
N HIS A 34 1.51 -1.46 -9.49
CA HIS A 34 2.66 -1.08 -8.67
C HIS A 34 2.48 0.36 -8.18
N SER A 35 2.79 0.60 -6.90
CA SER A 35 2.63 1.88 -6.18
C SER A 35 1.22 2.47 -6.07
N ARG A 36 0.15 1.84 -6.62
CA ARG A 36 -1.25 2.33 -6.57
C ARG A 36 -2.15 1.64 -5.55
N CYS A 37 -1.56 0.87 -4.66
CA CYS A 37 -2.30 0.14 -3.64
C CYS A 37 -2.59 1.08 -2.45
N GLY A 38 -3.63 0.81 -1.65
CA GLY A 38 -3.96 1.69 -0.54
C GLY A 38 -2.96 1.65 0.61
N GLU A 39 -2.05 0.68 0.60
CA GLU A 39 -0.86 0.63 1.43
C GLU A 39 0.07 1.81 1.11
N ALA A 40 0.24 2.15 -0.17
CA ALA A 40 1.05 3.29 -0.61
C ALA A 40 0.46 4.63 -0.13
N GLU A 41 -0.86 4.77 -0.26
CA GLU A 41 -1.60 5.95 0.22
C GLU A 41 -1.57 6.04 1.74
N ALA A 42 -1.81 4.93 2.46
CA ALA A 42 -1.77 4.91 3.92
C ALA A 42 -0.39 5.29 4.47
N LEU A 43 0.69 4.77 3.87
CA LEU A 43 2.06 5.16 4.22
C LEU A 43 2.31 6.65 3.96
N SER A 44 1.90 7.14 2.79
CA SER A 44 2.08 8.54 2.42
C SER A 44 1.33 9.46 3.38
N ASN A 45 0.09 9.12 3.75
CA ASN A 45 -0.69 9.88 4.71
C ASN A 45 -0.08 9.86 6.11
N ALA A 46 0.44 8.72 6.57
CA ALA A 46 1.12 8.63 7.87
C ALA A 46 2.36 9.55 7.91
N LEU A 47 3.22 9.47 6.89
CA LEU A 47 4.43 10.28 6.81
C LEU A 47 4.13 11.77 6.65
N ASN A 48 3.15 12.12 5.81
CA ASN A 48 2.68 13.51 5.67
C ASN A 48 2.11 14.07 6.98
N ALA A 49 1.52 13.22 7.83
CA ALA A 49 1.04 13.60 9.15
C ALA A 49 2.17 13.67 10.21
N GLY A 50 3.42 13.42 9.83
CA GLY A 50 4.57 13.38 10.75
C GLY A 50 4.59 12.15 11.66
N VAL A 51 3.80 11.12 11.34
CA VAL A 51 3.81 9.85 12.06
C VAL A 51 4.96 8.99 11.55
N ASP A 52 5.80 8.51 12.46
CA ASP A 52 6.81 7.49 12.16
C ASP A 52 6.11 6.12 12.04
N PRO A 53 6.07 5.49 10.85
CA PRO A 53 5.35 4.25 10.68
C PRO A 53 6.16 3.02 11.14
N ARG A 54 7.44 3.18 11.51
CA ARG A 54 8.34 2.06 11.83
C ARG A 54 7.87 1.27 13.06
N GLY A 55 7.94 -0.06 12.98
CA GLY A 55 7.48 -0.96 14.03
C GLY A 55 5.95 -1.09 14.13
N GLY A 56 5.21 -0.41 13.25
CA GLY A 56 3.75 -0.53 13.16
C GLY A 56 3.30 -1.83 12.48
N SER A 57 1.98 -2.03 12.45
CA SER A 57 1.32 -3.10 11.70
C SER A 57 0.35 -2.53 10.67
N MET A 58 0.26 -3.14 9.50
CA MET A 58 -0.66 -2.73 8.45
C MET A 58 -1.54 -3.90 7.98
N ALA A 59 -2.85 -3.67 7.93
CA ALA A 59 -3.81 -4.59 7.30
C ALA A 59 -4.34 -4.01 5.99
N ALA A 60 -4.51 -4.87 4.99
CA ALA A 60 -5.18 -4.53 3.73
C ALA A 60 -6.55 -5.20 3.67
N VAL A 61 -7.54 -4.46 3.15
CA VAL A 61 -8.91 -4.96 2.99
C VAL A 61 -9.42 -4.63 1.59
N ASN A 62 -10.37 -5.43 1.12
CA ASN A 62 -11.08 -5.17 -0.11
C ASN A 62 -12.05 -4.00 0.07
N VAL A 63 -11.82 -2.89 -0.63
CA VAL A 63 -12.77 -1.78 -0.71
C VAL A 63 -13.56 -1.87 -2.01
N ARG A 64 -14.84 -2.19 -1.87
CA ARG A 64 -15.83 -2.38 -2.95
C ARG A 64 -17.07 -1.53 -2.66
N ALA A 65 -18.08 -1.54 -3.53
CA ALA A 65 -19.38 -0.97 -3.18
C ALA A 65 -19.89 -1.57 -1.86
N ALA A 66 -20.57 -0.77 -1.02
CA ALA A 66 -20.98 -1.18 0.33
C ALA A 66 -21.86 -2.44 0.33
N GLU A 67 -22.65 -2.65 -0.73
CA GLU A 67 -23.52 -3.83 -0.90
C GLU A 67 -22.75 -5.09 -1.35
N ASN A 68 -21.47 -4.98 -1.68
CA ASN A 68 -20.67 -6.12 -2.09
C ASN A 68 -20.25 -6.92 -0.85
N SER A 69 -20.59 -8.21 -0.82
CA SER A 69 -20.25 -9.11 0.30
C SER A 69 -18.75 -9.23 0.61
N ARG A 70 -17.89 -8.85 -0.34
CA ARG A 70 -16.43 -8.84 -0.14
C ARG A 70 -15.88 -7.48 0.29
N HIS A 71 -16.74 -6.49 0.56
CA HIS A 71 -16.32 -5.23 1.17
C HIS A 71 -15.83 -5.51 2.60
N GLY A 72 -14.66 -4.97 2.96
CA GLY A 72 -14.06 -5.15 4.28
C GLY A 72 -13.39 -6.49 4.52
N GLU A 73 -13.49 -7.45 3.58
CA GLU A 73 -12.78 -8.73 3.65
C GLU A 73 -11.27 -8.49 3.63
N PRO A 74 -10.50 -9.12 4.53
CA PRO A 74 -9.04 -9.06 4.49
C PRO A 74 -8.49 -9.44 3.12
N LYS A 75 -7.47 -8.70 2.71
CA LYS A 75 -6.80 -8.90 1.43
C LYS A 75 -5.33 -9.11 1.69
N GLU A 76 -4.79 -10.15 1.07
CA GLU A 76 -3.35 -10.39 1.10
C GLU A 76 -2.59 -9.20 0.49
N ILE A 77 -1.54 -8.78 1.21
CA ILE A 77 -0.63 -7.73 0.77
C ILE A 77 0.20 -8.27 -0.40
N CYS A 78 0.18 -7.57 -1.52
CA CYS A 78 0.95 -8.00 -2.69
C CYS A 78 2.46 -7.88 -2.47
N ALA A 79 3.25 -8.66 -3.21
CA ALA A 79 4.71 -8.71 -3.08
C ALA A 79 5.39 -7.33 -3.14
N SER A 80 4.93 -6.44 -4.03
CA SER A 80 5.46 -5.06 -4.10
C SER A 80 5.21 -4.26 -2.83
N CYS A 81 4.01 -4.36 -2.25
CA CYS A 81 3.69 -3.65 -1.00
C CYS A 81 4.40 -4.30 0.19
N ALA A 82 4.49 -5.62 0.24
CA ALA A 82 5.23 -6.34 1.27
C ALA A 82 6.70 -5.89 1.32
N HIS A 83 7.36 -5.78 0.16
CA HIS A 83 8.73 -5.28 0.06
C HIS A 83 8.89 -3.81 0.51
N VAL A 84 7.86 -2.97 0.31
CA VAL A 84 7.87 -1.59 0.81
C VAL A 84 7.68 -1.57 2.33
N LEU A 85 6.73 -2.35 2.87
CA LEU A 85 6.50 -2.43 4.31
C LEU A 85 7.75 -2.93 5.05
N ASP A 86 8.47 -3.89 4.50
CA ASP A 86 9.74 -4.38 5.04
C ASP A 86 10.79 -3.27 5.15
N GLN A 87 10.94 -2.43 4.11
CA GLN A 87 11.85 -1.27 4.14
C GLN A 87 11.51 -0.25 5.24
N PHE A 88 10.23 -0.15 5.61
CA PHE A 88 9.77 0.70 6.72
C PHE A 88 9.71 -0.06 8.06
N GLY A 89 10.08 -1.34 8.12
CA GLY A 89 9.98 -2.16 9.33
C GLY A 89 8.54 -2.31 9.84
N ILE A 90 7.57 -2.40 8.92
CA ILE A 90 6.14 -2.55 9.22
C ILE A 90 5.74 -4.00 9.03
N THR A 91 4.98 -4.53 9.98
CA THR A 91 4.44 -5.89 9.87
C THR A 91 3.12 -5.87 9.10
N GLY A 92 3.11 -6.47 7.92
CA GLY A 92 1.87 -6.75 7.19
C GLY A 92 1.06 -7.84 7.89
N VAL A 93 -0.22 -7.58 8.17
CA VAL A 93 -1.15 -8.55 8.77
C VAL A 93 -2.38 -8.73 7.89
N THR A 94 -2.97 -9.92 7.92
CA THR A 94 -4.16 -10.30 7.13
C THR A 94 -5.24 -10.79 8.08
#